data_AF-A0A8T0TEI3-F1
#
_entry.id   AF-A0A8T0TEI3-F1
#
_cell.length_a   1.000
_cell.length_b   1.000
_cell.length_c   1.000
_cell.angle_alpha   90.00
_cell.angle_beta   90.00
_cell.angle_gamma   90.00
#
_symmetry.space_group_name_H-M   'P 1'
#
loop_
_entity.id
_entity.type
_entity.pdbx_description
1 polymer ?
#
loop_
_entity_poly.entity_id
_entity_poly.type
_entity_poly.pdbx_seq_one_letter_code
_entity_poly.pdbx_strand_id
1 'polypeptide(L)'
;MKRATDWLHDKVDRAVSSAIYFLLPAGEIARLHRIPCAETWHYYPGEPLTVFEVHDDGQIKITVVGPYLRQGQRPQYTVPPNVWFGAFLTCDIESFTEDGSVFVKAPGRDPAVHYSFAGVTCAPAFQFEDNELATREDMKALAPKAESFINYLVPS
;
A
#
# COMPACT_ATOMS: atom_id res chain seq x y z
N MET A 1 -28.72 -2.13 -21.49
CA MET A 1 -27.56 -2.04 -22.39
C MET A 1 -27.09 -0.58 -22.40
N LYS A 2 -26.00 -0.24 -21.71
CA LYS A 2 -25.46 1.14 -21.66
C LYS A 2 -24.72 1.44 -22.98
N ARG A 3 -24.83 2.68 -23.48
CA ARG A 3 -24.26 3.09 -24.78
C ARG A 3 -22.77 3.43 -24.63
N ALA A 4 -22.02 3.29 -25.71
CA ALA A 4 -20.57 3.58 -25.77
C ALA A 4 -20.19 5.06 -25.51
N THR A 5 -21.16 5.94 -25.28
CA THR A 5 -20.95 7.39 -25.06
C THR A 5 -20.93 7.80 -23.59
N ASP A 6 -21.23 6.89 -22.65
CA ASP A 6 -21.32 7.23 -21.22
C ASP A 6 -19.95 7.28 -20.51
N TRP A 7 -18.83 7.12 -21.24
CA TRP A 7 -17.45 7.04 -20.70
C TRP A 7 -16.72 8.39 -20.60
N LEU A 8 -17.37 9.50 -20.94
CA LEU A 8 -16.70 10.80 -21.15
C LEU A 8 -17.07 11.88 -20.14
N HIS A 9 -17.68 11.56 -18.99
CA HIS A 9 -18.28 12.57 -18.10
C HIS A 9 -17.67 12.74 -16.73
N ASP A 10 -16.67 11.95 -16.35
CA ASP A 10 -15.89 12.24 -15.14
C ASP A 10 -14.65 13.06 -15.50
N LYS A 11 -14.88 14.28 -15.99
CA LYS A 11 -13.82 15.30 -16.03
C LYS A 11 -13.51 15.68 -14.59
N VAL A 12 -12.48 15.07 -14.03
CA VAL A 12 -11.89 15.47 -12.76
C VAL A 12 -11.13 16.78 -12.97
N ASP A 13 -11.37 17.79 -12.13
CA ASP A 13 -10.67 19.08 -12.18
C ASP A 13 -9.27 18.96 -11.55
N ARG A 14 -8.45 18.07 -12.10
CA ARG A 14 -7.06 17.80 -11.68
C ARG A 14 -6.25 17.23 -12.83
N ALA A 15 -4.92 17.25 -12.66
CA ALA A 15 -4.00 16.65 -13.62
C ALA A 15 -4.32 15.16 -13.84
N VAL A 16 -4.07 14.68 -15.06
CA VAL A 16 -4.34 13.27 -15.45
C VAL A 16 -3.56 12.29 -14.57
N SER A 17 -2.35 12.65 -14.14
CA SER A 17 -1.54 11.82 -13.26
C SER A 17 -0.50 12.64 -12.50
N SER A 18 -0.07 12.12 -11.36
CA SER A 18 1.14 12.56 -10.64
C SER A 18 2.10 11.39 -10.50
N ALA A 19 3.39 11.67 -10.43
CA ALA A 19 4.41 10.67 -10.15
C ALA A 19 5.41 11.23 -9.12
N ILE A 20 5.82 10.38 -8.19
CA ILE A 20 6.80 10.71 -7.16
C ILE A 20 7.89 9.64 -7.09
N TYR A 21 9.03 10.04 -6.53
CA TYR A 21 9.97 9.11 -5.95
C TYR A 21 9.60 8.87 -4.48
N PHE A 22 9.59 7.62 -4.07
CA PHE A 22 9.29 7.19 -2.71
C PHE A 22 10.45 6.35 -2.17
N LEU A 23 10.98 6.73 -1.01
CA LEU A 23 12.05 6.02 -0.33
C LEU A 23 11.52 5.56 1.03
N LEU A 24 11.65 4.26 1.30
CA LEU A 24 11.23 3.65 2.57
C LEU A 24 12.42 3.01 3.27
N PRO A 25 13.00 3.64 4.30
CA PRO A 25 14.03 3.02 5.14
C PRO A 25 13.46 1.89 6.01
N ALA A 26 14.33 0.99 6.47
CA ALA A 26 13.93 -0.07 7.41
C ALA A 26 13.40 0.50 8.73
N GLY A 27 12.34 -0.12 9.25
CA GLY A 27 11.65 0.30 10.46
C GLY A 27 10.63 1.43 10.24
N GLU A 28 10.65 2.09 9.09
CA GLU A 28 9.64 3.08 8.68
C GLU A 28 8.47 2.40 7.95
N ILE A 29 7.36 3.12 7.86
CA ILE A 29 6.14 2.64 7.20
C ILE A 29 5.52 3.74 6.34
N ALA A 30 4.84 3.33 5.26
CA ALA A 30 3.74 4.11 4.71
C ALA A 30 2.49 3.77 5.52
N ARG A 31 1.99 4.76 6.27
CA ARG A 31 0.82 4.59 7.15
C ARG A 31 -0.39 4.10 6.36
N LEU A 32 -1.26 3.35 7.02
CA LEU A 32 -2.51 2.90 6.40
C LEU A 32 -3.39 4.12 6.05
N HIS A 33 -3.74 4.23 4.78
CA HIS A 33 -4.51 5.35 4.22
C HIS A 33 -5.36 4.89 3.03
N ARG A 34 -6.27 5.75 2.58
CA ARG A 34 -7.13 5.51 1.42
C ARG A 34 -7.20 6.76 0.57
N ILE A 35 -7.16 6.57 -0.75
CA ILE A 35 -7.25 7.64 -1.75
C ILE A 35 -8.16 7.21 -2.90
N PRO A 36 -8.84 8.15 -3.58
CA PRO A 36 -9.78 7.87 -4.66
C PRO A 36 -9.11 7.68 -6.04
N CYS A 37 -7.78 7.71 -6.10
CA CYS A 37 -7.02 7.41 -7.31
C CYS A 37 -6.42 6.00 -7.25
N ALA A 38 -6.15 5.43 -8.41
CA ALA A 38 -5.35 4.22 -8.49
C ALA A 38 -3.89 4.60 -8.28
N GLU A 39 -3.18 3.86 -7.42
CA GLU A 39 -1.77 4.11 -7.11
C GLU A 39 -0.90 2.95 -7.56
N THR A 40 -0.06 3.20 -8.57
CA THR A 40 0.88 2.22 -9.13
C THR A 40 2.27 2.39 -8.55
N TRP A 41 2.72 1.35 -7.87
CA TRP A 41 4.06 1.18 -7.32
C TRP A 41 4.98 0.52 -8.34
N HIS A 42 6.17 1.09 -8.50
CA HIS A 42 7.24 0.62 -9.40
C HIS A 42 8.50 0.39 -8.58
N TYR A 43 8.95 -0.84 -8.48
CA TYR A 43 10.22 -1.16 -7.85
C TYR A 43 11.40 -0.60 -8.66
N TYR A 44 12.34 0.09 -8.01
CA TYR A 44 13.60 0.54 -8.60
C TYR A 44 14.81 -0.25 -8.02
N PRO A 45 15.59 0.23 -7.03
CA PRO A 45 16.52 -0.60 -6.25
C PRO A 45 16.14 -0.73 -4.77
N GLY A 46 16.86 -1.61 -4.07
CA GLY A 46 16.76 -1.82 -2.64
C GLY A 46 16.16 -3.18 -2.29
N GLU A 47 15.56 -3.27 -1.12
CA GLU A 47 14.81 -4.43 -0.68
C GLU A 47 13.38 -4.41 -1.24
N PRO A 48 12.72 -5.58 -1.37
CA PRO A 48 11.31 -5.60 -1.69
C PRO A 48 10.49 -4.94 -0.57
N LEU A 49 9.45 -4.19 -0.94
CA LEU A 49 8.45 -3.69 0.01
C LEU A 49 7.16 -4.50 -0.12
N THR A 50 6.40 -4.55 0.96
CA THR A 50 5.08 -5.18 0.99
C THR A 50 4.03 -4.10 1.02
N VAL A 51 3.07 -4.18 0.10
CA VAL A 51 1.81 -3.42 0.13
C VAL A 51 0.77 -4.29 0.84
N PHE A 52 0.21 -3.78 1.93
CA PHE A 52 -0.86 -4.39 2.71
C PHE A 52 -2.15 -3.64 2.41
N GLU A 53 -3.19 -4.35 1.99
CA GLU A 53 -4.50 -3.81 1.61
C GLU A 53 -5.61 -4.41 2.50
N VAL A 54 -6.57 -3.56 2.89
CA VAL A 54 -7.82 -3.95 3.55
C VAL A 54 -8.98 -3.49 2.67
N HIS A 55 -9.82 -4.45 2.27
CA HIS A 55 -11.03 -4.18 1.48
C HIS A 55 -12.23 -3.90 2.39
N ASP A 56 -13.28 -3.28 1.83
CA ASP A 56 -14.50 -2.89 2.56
C ASP A 56 -15.28 -4.09 3.15
N ASP A 57 -15.00 -5.32 2.70
CA ASP A 57 -15.55 -6.56 3.25
C ASP A 57 -14.63 -7.20 4.32
N GLY A 58 -13.56 -6.52 4.71
CA GLY A 58 -12.56 -6.98 5.67
C GLY A 58 -11.55 -7.98 5.10
N GLN A 59 -11.60 -8.31 3.79
CA GLN A 59 -10.58 -9.14 3.16
C GLN A 59 -9.24 -8.41 3.13
N ILE A 60 -8.18 -9.15 3.41
CA ILE A 60 -6.80 -8.68 3.36
C ILE A 60 -6.16 -9.15 2.07
N LYS A 61 -5.36 -8.28 1.47
CA LYS A 61 -4.47 -8.64 0.37
C LYS A 61 -3.07 -8.13 0.67
N ILE A 62 -2.09 -8.99 0.41
CA ILE A 62 -0.68 -8.67 0.65
C ILE A 62 0.06 -8.89 -0.66
N THR A 63 0.71 -7.83 -1.16
CA THR A 63 1.47 -7.88 -2.41
C THR A 63 2.90 -7.44 -2.16
N VAL A 64 3.87 -8.29 -2.52
CA VAL A 64 5.29 -7.95 -2.44
C VAL A 64 5.75 -7.30 -3.74
N VAL A 65 6.17 -6.04 -3.65
CA VAL A 65 6.72 -5.25 -4.74
C VAL A 65 8.24 -5.39 -4.75
N GLY A 66 8.78 -6.00 -5.81
CA GLY A 66 10.20 -6.35 -5.90
C GLY A 66 10.57 -7.09 -7.19
N PRO A 67 11.86 -7.36 -7.42
CA PRO A 67 12.37 -7.80 -8.72
C PRO A 67 12.25 -9.32 -8.97
N TYR A 68 11.97 -10.13 -7.95
CA TYR A 68 12.10 -11.59 -8.05
C TYR A 68 10.78 -12.30 -8.42
N LEU A 69 10.42 -12.26 -9.72
CA LEU A 69 9.15 -12.81 -10.23
C LEU A 69 8.92 -14.30 -9.87
N ARG A 70 9.99 -15.11 -9.87
CA ARG A 70 9.90 -16.55 -9.54
C ARG A 70 9.55 -16.80 -8.07
N GLN A 71 9.70 -15.79 -7.21
CA GLN A 71 9.31 -15.80 -5.81
C GLN A 71 7.94 -15.13 -5.59
N GLY A 72 7.19 -14.85 -6.66
CA GLY A 72 5.86 -14.22 -6.58
C GLY A 72 5.89 -12.69 -6.48
N GLN A 73 7.07 -12.07 -6.41
CA GLN A 73 7.18 -10.60 -6.34
C GLN A 73 6.73 -9.93 -7.64
N ARG A 74 6.28 -8.69 -7.52
CA ARG A 74 5.80 -7.87 -8.62
C ARG A 74 6.67 -6.63 -8.78
N PRO A 75 7.42 -6.47 -9.89
CA PRO A 75 8.18 -5.23 -10.12
C PRO A 75 7.27 -4.00 -10.26
N GLN A 76 6.01 -4.21 -10.63
CA GLN A 76 4.97 -3.18 -10.69
C GLN A 76 3.67 -3.74 -10.11
N TYR A 77 2.98 -2.93 -9.31
CA TYR A 77 1.68 -3.28 -8.74
C TYR A 77 0.79 -2.05 -8.59
N THR A 78 -0.51 -2.19 -8.82
CA THR A 78 -1.48 -1.09 -8.69
C THR A 78 -2.48 -1.41 -7.60
N VAL A 79 -2.54 -0.53 -6.59
CA VAL A 79 -3.62 -0.53 -5.60
C VAL A 79 -4.85 0.12 -6.24
N PRO A 80 -6.04 -0.52 -6.22
CA PRO A 80 -7.25 0.07 -6.75
C PRO A 80 -7.67 1.33 -5.97
N PRO A 81 -8.43 2.25 -6.59
CA PRO A 81 -9.03 3.38 -5.88
C PRO A 81 -9.88 2.94 -4.69
N ASN A 82 -9.90 3.75 -3.64
CA ASN A 82 -10.74 3.59 -2.45
C ASN A 82 -10.48 2.29 -1.67
N VAL A 83 -9.30 1.68 -1.80
CA VAL A 83 -8.85 0.59 -0.93
C VAL A 83 -8.00 1.18 0.19
N TRP A 84 -8.15 0.67 1.42
CA TRP A 84 -7.22 1.00 2.50
C TRP A 84 -5.91 0.27 2.28
N PHE A 85 -4.79 0.98 2.26
CA PHE A 85 -3.49 0.35 2.08
C PHE A 85 -2.36 1.10 2.79
N GLY A 86 -1.29 0.36 3.05
CA GLY A 86 -0.06 0.86 3.64
C GLY A 86 1.11 0.00 3.15
N ALA A 87 2.32 0.41 3.47
CA ALA A 87 3.52 -0.29 3.03
C ALA A 87 4.62 -0.33 4.08
N PHE A 88 5.45 -1.36 4.03
CA PHE A 88 6.60 -1.57 4.89
C PHE A 88 7.66 -2.39 4.14
N LEU A 89 8.92 -2.40 4.60
CA LEU A 89 9.90 -3.30 3.98
C LEU A 89 9.57 -4.76 4.30
N THR A 90 9.58 -5.61 3.27
CA THR A 90 9.21 -7.03 3.42
C THR A 90 10.03 -7.70 4.54
N CYS A 91 11.32 -7.36 4.61
CA CYS A 91 12.27 -7.91 5.57
C CYS A 91 12.17 -7.31 6.99
N ASP A 92 11.30 -6.32 7.23
CA ASP A 92 10.98 -5.88 8.61
C ASP A 92 10.02 -6.85 9.31
N ILE A 93 9.43 -7.79 8.57
CA ILE A 93 8.52 -8.80 9.09
C ILE A 93 9.16 -10.17 8.87
N GLU A 94 9.35 -10.92 9.95
CA GLU A 94 9.95 -12.26 9.92
C GLU A 94 8.96 -13.29 9.39
N SER A 95 7.70 -13.22 9.82
CA SER A 95 6.64 -14.11 9.35
C SER A 95 5.25 -13.51 9.57
N PHE A 96 4.32 -13.91 8.71
CA PHE A 96 2.90 -13.62 8.85
C PHE A 96 2.05 -14.70 8.16
N THR A 97 0.77 -14.77 8.48
CA THR A 97 -0.21 -15.59 7.75
C THR A 97 -1.04 -14.73 6.80
N GLU A 98 -1.47 -15.29 5.67
CA GLU A 98 -2.27 -14.57 4.65
C GLU A 98 -3.57 -13.99 5.22
N ASP A 99 -4.14 -14.62 6.25
CA ASP A 99 -5.36 -14.15 6.93
C ASP A 99 -5.10 -13.05 7.99
N GLY A 100 -3.85 -12.62 8.14
CA GLY A 100 -3.43 -11.56 9.05
C GLY A 100 -3.31 -11.96 10.53
N SER A 101 -3.64 -13.21 10.88
CA SER A 101 -3.70 -13.67 12.27
C SER A 101 -2.32 -13.81 12.95
N VAL A 102 -1.28 -14.07 12.17
CA VAL A 102 0.12 -14.09 12.64
C VAL A 102 0.86 -12.91 12.04
N PHE A 103 1.64 -12.24 12.89
CA PHE A 103 2.54 -11.16 12.49
C PHE A 103 3.71 -11.12 13.48
N VAL A 104 4.91 -11.43 13.00
CA VAL A 104 6.14 -11.42 13.80
C VAL A 104 7.09 -10.41 13.16
N LYS A 105 7.40 -9.36 13.92
CA LYS A 105 8.32 -8.32 13.48
C LYS A 105 9.76 -8.83 13.56
N ALA A 106 10.54 -8.58 12.53
CA ALA A 106 11.97 -8.85 12.54
C ALA A 106 12.71 -7.93 13.53
N PRO A 107 13.91 -8.30 14.00
CA PRO A 107 14.78 -7.40 14.75
C PRO A 107 15.05 -6.10 13.98
N GLY A 108 15.27 -5.01 14.71
CA GLY A 108 15.58 -3.71 14.11
C GLY A 108 16.80 -3.78 13.19
N ARG A 109 16.72 -3.11 12.02
CA ARG A 109 17.72 -3.12 10.96
C ARG A 109 18.19 -1.70 10.71
N ASP A 110 19.43 -1.54 10.24
CA ASP A 110 20.01 -0.22 10.00
C ASP A 110 19.34 0.50 8.81
N PRO A 111 18.59 1.60 9.03
CA PRO A 111 17.87 2.31 7.97
C PRO A 111 18.81 3.01 6.97
N ALA A 112 20.10 3.18 7.30
CA ALA A 112 21.07 3.78 6.38
C ALA A 112 21.47 2.83 5.23
N VAL A 113 21.30 1.52 5.42
CA VAL A 113 21.71 0.50 4.43
C VAL A 113 20.57 -0.40 4.00
N HIS A 114 19.48 -0.49 4.78
CA HIS A 114 18.27 -1.22 4.43
C HIS A 114 17.16 -0.24 4.04
N TYR A 115 16.78 -0.23 2.77
CA TYR A 115 15.72 0.62 2.23
C TYR A 115 15.08 -0.02 0.99
N SER A 116 13.93 0.50 0.57
CA SER A 116 13.35 0.30 -0.76
C SER A 116 13.14 1.64 -1.44
N PHE A 117 13.53 1.73 -2.71
CA PHE A 117 13.27 2.90 -3.54
C PHE A 117 12.30 2.53 -4.65
N ALA A 118 11.23 3.31 -4.75
CA ALA A 118 10.14 3.06 -5.67
C ALA A 118 9.71 4.34 -6.40
N GLY A 119 9.16 4.16 -7.59
CA GLY A 119 8.33 5.16 -8.25
C GLY A 119 6.87 4.92 -7.91
N VAL A 120 6.14 5.96 -7.54
CA VAL A 120 4.70 5.87 -7.27
C VAL A 120 3.96 6.80 -8.22
N THR A 121 2.96 6.27 -8.92
CA THR A 121 2.16 7.02 -9.90
C THR A 121 0.69 6.94 -9.54
N CYS A 122 0.03 8.09 -9.40
CA CYS A 122 -1.40 8.17 -9.15
C CYS A 122 -2.15 8.60 -10.41
N ALA A 123 -3.24 7.92 -10.73
CA ALA A 123 -4.17 8.31 -11.79
C ALA A 123 -5.62 8.18 -11.30
N PRO A 124 -6.41 9.27 -11.25
CA PRO A 124 -6.00 10.67 -11.48
C PRO A 124 -4.93 11.18 -10.49
N ALA A 125 -4.34 12.35 -10.75
CA ALA A 125 -3.27 12.89 -9.90
C ALA A 125 -3.67 12.99 -8.41
N PHE A 126 -2.71 12.73 -7.53
CA PHE A 126 -2.86 12.85 -6.08
C PHE A 126 -3.18 14.29 -5.66
N GLN A 127 -4.04 14.42 -4.65
CA GLN A 127 -4.36 15.65 -3.97
C GLN A 127 -4.33 15.39 -2.46
N PHE A 128 -3.85 16.34 -1.67
CA PHE A 128 -3.71 16.13 -0.22
C PHE A 128 -5.07 16.03 0.47
N GLU A 129 -6.07 16.71 -0.06
CA GLU A 129 -7.45 16.75 0.44
C GLU A 129 -8.15 15.39 0.32
N ASP A 130 -7.66 14.54 -0.58
CA ASP A 130 -8.19 13.20 -0.86
C ASP A 130 -7.59 12.13 0.06
N ASN A 131 -6.55 12.45 0.83
CA ASN A 131 -5.83 11.48 1.63
C ASN A 131 -6.51 11.22 2.98
N GLU A 132 -7.22 10.10 3.06
CA GLU A 132 -7.86 9.64 4.27
C GLU A 132 -6.91 8.77 5.09
N LEU A 133 -6.54 9.21 6.29
CA LEU A 133 -5.70 8.42 7.20
C LEU A 133 -6.56 7.51 8.07
N ALA A 134 -6.14 6.25 8.19
CA ALA A 134 -6.87 5.27 8.98
C ALA A 134 -6.75 5.53 10.49
N THR A 135 -7.79 5.19 11.24
CA THR A 135 -7.73 5.03 12.69
C THR A 135 -7.65 3.56 13.07
N ARG A 136 -7.06 3.25 14.24
CA ARG A 136 -7.04 1.86 14.74
C ARG A 136 -8.44 1.33 15.01
N GLU A 137 -9.34 2.18 15.51
CA GLU A 137 -10.70 1.79 15.87
C GLU A 137 -11.46 1.28 14.63
N ASP A 138 -11.51 2.10 13.58
CA ASP A 138 -12.24 1.77 12.36
C ASP A 138 -11.66 0.52 11.68
N MET A 139 -10.33 0.41 11.65
CA MET A 139 -9.67 -0.70 10.97
C MET A 139 -9.78 -2.02 11.73
N LYS A 140 -9.77 -1.99 13.06
CA LYS A 140 -10.01 -3.20 13.86
C LYS A 140 -11.46 -3.64 13.76
N ALA A 141 -12.40 -2.70 13.62
CA ALA A 141 -13.80 -3.05 13.35
C ALA A 141 -13.97 -3.69 11.96
N LEU A 142 -13.26 -3.17 10.95
CA LEU A 142 -13.32 -3.67 9.58
C LEU A 142 -12.62 -5.02 9.38
N ALA A 143 -11.40 -5.18 9.90
CA ALA A 143 -10.57 -6.36 9.72
C ALA A 143 -9.95 -6.83 11.05
N PRO A 144 -10.75 -7.36 11.99
CA PRO A 144 -10.30 -7.70 13.34
C PRO A 144 -9.18 -8.75 13.36
N LYS A 145 -9.14 -9.67 12.38
CA LYS A 145 -8.10 -10.69 12.28
C LYS A 145 -6.71 -10.11 11.99
N ALA A 146 -6.64 -8.94 11.37
CA ALA A 146 -5.40 -8.27 11.00
C ALA A 146 -4.95 -7.24 12.05
N GLU A 147 -5.41 -7.35 13.31
CA GLU A 147 -5.12 -6.38 14.37
C GLU A 147 -3.62 -6.06 14.50
N SER A 148 -2.74 -7.04 14.41
CA SER A 148 -1.29 -6.83 14.52
C SER A 148 -0.74 -5.97 13.39
N PHE A 149 -1.19 -6.19 12.15
CA PHE A 149 -0.85 -5.33 11.02
C PHE A 149 -1.42 -3.92 11.19
N ILE A 150 -2.66 -3.80 11.66
CA ILE A 150 -3.31 -2.50 11.90
C ILE A 150 -2.56 -1.71 12.97
N ASN A 151 -2.17 -2.35 14.08
CA ASN A 151 -1.39 -1.72 15.14
C ASN A 151 -0.02 -1.25 14.62
N TYR A 152 0.58 -2.01 13.70
CA TYR A 152 1.84 -1.68 13.07
C TYR A 152 1.74 -0.50 12.09
N LEU A 153 0.75 -0.53 11.19
CA LEU A 153 0.58 0.45 10.11
C LEU A 153 -0.19 1.71 10.52
N VAL A 154 -0.83 1.69 11.69
CA VAL A 154 -1.46 2.84 12.33
C VAL A 154 -0.80 3.04 13.70
N PRO A 155 0.37 3.70 13.79
CA PRO A 155 1.01 4.00 15.07
C PRO A 155 0.12 4.86 15.97
N SER A 156 0.32 4.76 17.29
CA SER A 156 -0.37 5.56 18.30
C SER A 156 0.06 7.01 18.30
#